data_AF-A1ATX9-F1
#
_entry.id   AF-A1ATX9-F1
#
_cell.length_a   1.000
_cell.length_b   1.000
_cell.length_c   1.000
_cell.angle_alpha   90.00
_cell.angle_beta   90.00
_cell.angle_gamma   90.00
#
_symmetry.space_group_name_H-M   'P 1'
#
loop_
_entity.id
_entity.type
_entity.pdbx_description
1 polymer ?
#
loop_
_entity_poly.entity_id
_entity_poly.type
_entity_poly.pdbx_seq_one_letter_code
_entity_poly.pdbx_strand_id
1 'polypeptide(L)'
;MFRSRPQTIACQQVLEEDSSVFSIQWSVFSPDIARGLTPRTIQQRYLEYIRSCTLTLIRPTTTPAGVEFRLLNSAISLISFLPQDDSHEGLSMLRIRGGVLVQPHQCHRGELRFGVEDTPEGIRVSLLLCDFCPLILGGPSPSPVRFWLYRLTQALIHRLVTVRFLTLLYRDLAGSQAPVRLVRSQVREGRPL
;
A
#
# COMPACT_ATOMS: atom_id res chain seq x y z
N MET A 1 -13.33 -24.76 -23.39
CA MET A 1 -12.62 -24.33 -22.16
C MET A 1 -12.10 -22.91 -22.42
N PHE A 2 -12.88 -21.88 -22.06
CA PHE A 2 -12.45 -20.48 -22.23
C PHE A 2 -11.31 -20.21 -21.25
N ARG A 3 -10.08 -20.02 -21.75
CA ARG A 3 -8.97 -19.53 -20.93
C ARG A 3 -9.25 -18.06 -20.63
N SER A 4 -9.80 -17.78 -19.44
CA SER A 4 -9.90 -16.41 -18.93
C SER A 4 -8.52 -15.77 -18.97
N ARG A 5 -8.41 -14.57 -19.55
CA ARG A 5 -7.15 -13.81 -19.56
C ARG A 5 -6.70 -13.59 -18.11
N PRO A 6 -5.38 -13.65 -17.83
CA PRO A 6 -4.90 -13.41 -16.48
C PRO A 6 -5.22 -12.00 -16.02
N GLN A 7 -5.74 -11.87 -14.80
CA GLN A 7 -5.93 -10.59 -14.14
C GLN A 7 -4.59 -9.90 -14.00
N THR A 8 -4.56 -8.59 -14.28
CA THR A 8 -3.30 -7.85 -14.27
C THR A 8 -3.22 -6.96 -13.05
N ILE A 9 -2.10 -7.03 -12.33
CA ILE A 9 -1.72 -6.09 -11.27
C ILE A 9 -0.62 -5.20 -11.83
N ALA A 10 -0.92 -3.92 -11.99
CA ALA A 10 0.06 -2.91 -12.33
C ALA A 10 0.78 -2.42 -11.08
N CYS A 11 2.08 -2.17 -11.19
CA CYS A 11 2.89 -1.70 -10.07
C CYS A 11 3.95 -0.68 -10.52
N GLN A 12 4.14 0.32 -9.68
CA GLN A 12 5.25 1.26 -9.74
C GLN A 12 5.75 1.56 -8.33
N GLN A 13 7.07 1.67 -8.18
CA GLN A 13 7.71 2.26 -7.02
C GLN A 13 8.87 3.14 -7.46
N VAL A 14 8.88 4.39 -7.02
CA VAL A 14 9.94 5.35 -7.32
C VAL A 14 10.27 6.18 -6.08
N LEU A 15 11.51 6.62 -6.03
CA LEU A 15 11.94 7.71 -5.18
C LEU A 15 11.80 9.02 -5.97
N GLU A 16 11.02 9.94 -5.44
CA GLU A 16 10.77 11.26 -6.03
C GLU A 16 11.95 12.21 -5.77
N GLU A 17 11.96 13.37 -6.43
CA GLU A 17 13.09 14.32 -6.36
C GLU A 17 13.37 14.83 -4.95
N ASP A 18 12.32 14.97 -4.13
CA ASP A 18 12.41 15.37 -2.73
C ASP A 18 12.72 14.22 -1.77
N SER A 19 13.11 13.06 -2.30
CA SER A 19 13.38 11.82 -1.58
C SER A 19 12.20 11.26 -0.79
N SER A 20 10.97 11.66 -1.15
CA SER A 20 9.78 10.93 -0.75
C SER A 20 9.55 9.71 -1.65
N VAL A 21 8.84 8.74 -1.12
CA VAL A 21 8.55 7.47 -1.79
C VAL A 21 7.15 7.51 -2.34
N PHE A 22 7.07 7.21 -3.64
CA PHE A 22 5.82 6.89 -4.32
C PHE A 22 5.77 5.40 -4.62
N SER A 23 4.69 4.74 -4.22
CA SER A 23 4.43 3.32 -4.48
C SER A 23 2.95 3.13 -4.76
N ILE A 24 2.62 2.67 -5.95
CA ILE A 24 1.24 2.39 -6.33
C ILE A 24 1.12 0.98 -6.91
N GLN A 25 0.08 0.27 -6.49
CA GLN A 25 -0.33 -1.00 -7.05
C GLN A 25 -1.82 -0.96 -7.31
N TRP A 26 -2.25 -1.42 -8.47
CA TRP A 26 -3.68 -1.46 -8.79
C TRP A 26 -4.03 -2.60 -9.73
N SER A 27 -5.31 -2.90 -9.76
CA SER A 27 -5.90 -3.88 -10.66
C SER A 27 -7.29 -3.41 -11.06
N VAL A 28 -7.71 -3.72 -12.29
CA VAL A 28 -9.06 -3.37 -12.78
C VAL A 28 -9.91 -4.62 -12.78
N PHE A 29 -10.92 -4.66 -11.92
CA PHE A 29 -11.84 -5.79 -11.78
C PHE A 29 -13.08 -5.55 -12.64
N SER A 30 -13.77 -6.62 -13.05
CA SER A 30 -15.10 -6.45 -13.64
C SER A 30 -16.09 -5.93 -12.60
N PRO A 31 -17.15 -5.21 -13.00
CA PRO A 31 -18.17 -4.71 -12.07
C PRO A 31 -18.79 -5.81 -11.20
N ASP A 32 -18.95 -7.02 -11.75
CA ASP A 32 -19.49 -8.16 -11.00
C ASP A 32 -18.56 -8.65 -9.90
N ILE A 33 -17.24 -8.70 -10.17
CA ILE A 33 -16.22 -9.12 -9.19
C ILE A 33 -16.03 -8.05 -8.11
N ALA A 34 -16.07 -6.79 -8.51
CA ALA A 34 -15.88 -5.65 -7.61
C ALA A 34 -17.12 -5.28 -6.79
N ARG A 35 -18.23 -6.00 -6.96
CA ARG A 35 -19.50 -5.68 -6.31
C ARG A 35 -19.35 -5.61 -4.79
N GLY A 36 -19.72 -4.47 -4.22
CA GLY A 36 -19.64 -4.23 -2.78
C GLY A 36 -18.24 -3.89 -2.26
N LEU A 37 -17.23 -3.80 -3.13
CA LEU A 37 -15.96 -3.22 -2.74
C LEU A 37 -16.12 -1.72 -2.53
N THR A 38 -15.70 -1.29 -1.34
CA THR A 38 -15.54 0.11 -0.99
C THR A 38 -14.11 0.35 -0.53
N PRO A 39 -13.61 1.60 -0.62
CA PRO A 39 -12.29 1.96 -0.12
C PRO A 39 -12.05 1.50 1.33
N ARG A 40 -13.08 1.67 2.18
CA ARG A 40 -13.05 1.25 3.59
C ARG A 40 -12.93 -0.27 3.74
N THR A 41 -13.68 -1.04 2.96
CA THR A 41 -13.58 -2.51 3.01
C THR A 41 -12.20 -3.01 2.56
N ILE A 42 -11.58 -2.37 1.57
CA ILE A 42 -10.23 -2.71 1.12
C ILE A 42 -9.22 -2.37 2.21
N GLN A 43 -9.32 -1.20 2.84
CA GLN A 43 -8.47 -0.82 3.95
C GLN A 43 -8.57 -1.86 5.08
N GLN A 44 -9.79 -2.20 5.53
CA GLN A 44 -9.98 -3.18 6.60
C GLN A 44 -9.36 -4.53 6.27
N ARG A 45 -9.65 -5.06 5.07
CA ARG A 45 -9.04 -6.31 4.58
C ARG A 45 -7.52 -6.22 4.49
N TYR A 46 -6.97 -5.07 4.12
CA TYR A 46 -5.52 -4.87 4.08
C TYR A 46 -4.92 -4.93 5.49
N LEU A 47 -5.53 -4.27 6.49
CA LEU A 47 -5.06 -4.34 7.87
C LEU A 47 -5.12 -5.77 8.43
N GLU A 48 -6.18 -6.51 8.15
CA GLU A 48 -6.30 -7.92 8.51
C GLU A 48 -5.27 -8.79 7.80
N TYR A 49 -5.01 -8.51 6.52
CA TYR A 49 -3.99 -9.18 5.75
C TYR A 49 -2.58 -8.93 6.30
N ILE A 50 -2.23 -7.70 6.68
CA ILE A 50 -0.94 -7.40 7.34
C ILE A 50 -0.79 -8.24 8.61
N ARG A 51 -1.86 -8.34 9.42
CA ARG A 51 -1.84 -9.15 10.64
C ARG A 51 -1.57 -10.62 10.33
N SER A 52 -2.24 -11.19 9.33
CA SER A 52 -2.11 -12.61 8.99
C SER A 52 -0.78 -12.92 8.29
N CYS A 53 -0.35 -12.10 7.32
CA CYS A 53 0.86 -12.35 6.52
C CYS A 53 2.15 -12.15 7.31
N THR A 54 2.10 -11.38 8.40
CA THR A 54 3.24 -11.19 9.31
C THR A 54 3.18 -12.13 10.53
N LEU A 55 2.24 -13.08 10.58
CA LEU A 55 2.01 -13.94 11.75
C LEU A 55 1.90 -13.12 13.05
N THR A 56 1.21 -11.97 12.97
CA THR A 56 1.04 -11.01 14.05
C THR A 56 2.32 -10.31 14.56
N LEU A 57 3.44 -10.43 13.82
CA LEU A 57 4.65 -9.64 14.08
C LEU A 57 4.37 -8.15 13.92
N ILE A 58 3.59 -7.77 12.91
CA ILE A 58 3.07 -6.42 12.74
C ILE A 58 1.58 -6.47 13.06
N ARG A 59 1.15 -5.71 14.07
CA ARG A 59 -0.23 -5.65 14.54
C ARG A 59 -0.84 -4.29 14.24
N PRO A 60 -1.62 -4.17 13.15
CA PRO A 60 -2.48 -3.02 12.96
C PRO A 60 -3.49 -2.93 14.11
N THR A 61 -3.49 -1.78 14.78
CA THR A 61 -4.37 -1.47 15.91
C THR A 61 -5.07 -0.16 15.61
N THR A 62 -6.40 -0.16 15.63
CA THR A 62 -7.21 1.06 15.48
C THR A 62 -7.52 1.61 16.87
N THR A 63 -7.27 2.90 17.05
CA THR A 63 -7.50 3.66 18.28
C THR A 63 -8.23 4.96 17.95
N PRO A 64 -8.78 5.69 18.94
CA PRO A 64 -9.33 7.02 18.69
C PRO A 64 -8.31 8.01 18.11
N ALA A 65 -7.02 7.79 18.33
CA ALA A 65 -5.93 8.62 17.81
C ALA A 65 -5.49 8.23 16.38
N GLY A 66 -6.11 7.20 15.79
CA GLY A 66 -5.81 6.68 14.46
C GLY A 66 -5.35 5.22 14.44
N VAL A 67 -4.67 4.84 13.35
CA VAL A 67 -4.21 3.46 13.12
C VAL A 67 -2.72 3.36 13.40
N GLU A 68 -2.29 2.31 14.09
CA GLU A 68 -0.87 2.06 14.39
C GLU A 68 -0.45 0.66 13.96
N PHE A 69 0.71 0.54 13.32
CA PHE A 69 1.32 -0.74 12.98
C PHE A 69 2.37 -1.05 14.05
N ARG A 70 1.95 -1.77 15.09
CA ARG A 70 2.80 -2.07 16.25
C ARG A 70 3.63 -3.32 16.02
N LEU A 71 4.83 -3.35 16.59
CA LEU A 71 5.67 -4.54 16.62
C LEU A 71 5.22 -5.46 17.77
N LEU A 72 4.75 -6.67 17.45
CA LEU A 72 4.21 -7.63 18.41
C LEU A 72 3.13 -6.97 19.30
N ASN A 73 3.16 -7.22 20.61
CA ASN A 73 2.33 -6.57 21.63
C ASN A 73 3.03 -5.36 22.30
N SER A 74 4.07 -4.82 21.68
CA SER A 74 4.80 -3.69 22.26
C SER A 74 4.08 -2.36 22.03
N ALA A 75 4.53 -1.32 22.76
CA ALA A 75 4.16 0.06 22.49
C ALA A 75 4.92 0.66 21.29
N ILE A 76 5.82 -0.09 20.65
CA ILE A 76 6.63 0.41 19.54
C ILE A 76 5.78 0.41 18.26
N SER A 77 5.48 1.61 17.78
CA SER A 77 4.80 1.82 16.50
C SER A 77 5.82 1.96 15.37
N LEU A 78 5.79 1.04 14.41
CA LEU A 78 6.60 1.11 13.18
C LEU A 78 6.15 2.30 12.34
N ILE A 79 4.84 2.44 12.18
CA ILE A 79 4.19 3.56 11.52
C ILE A 79 2.83 3.82 12.18
N SER A 80 2.55 5.08 12.45
CA SER A 80 1.30 5.58 13.01
C SER A 80 0.63 6.48 11.99
N PHE A 81 -0.68 6.40 11.92
CA PHE A 81 -1.52 7.21 11.07
C PHE A 81 -2.50 8.01 11.94
N LEU A 82 -2.90 9.18 11.46
CA LEU A 82 -4.00 9.95 12.02
C LEU A 82 -5.32 9.17 11.88
N PRO A 83 -6.39 9.59 12.58
CA PRO A 83 -7.74 9.09 12.33
C PRO A 83 -8.05 9.15 10.84
N GLN A 84 -8.76 8.12 10.38
CA GLN A 84 -9.17 8.01 8.99
C GLN A 84 -9.99 9.25 8.59
N ASP A 85 -9.65 9.79 7.42
CA ASP A 85 -10.41 10.87 6.80
C ASP A 85 -11.31 10.27 5.73
N ASP A 86 -12.62 10.28 5.99
CA ASP A 86 -13.67 9.77 5.10
C ASP A 86 -14.27 10.89 4.22
N SER A 87 -13.63 12.06 4.15
CA SER A 87 -14.17 13.23 3.43
C SER A 87 -14.21 13.07 1.91
N HIS A 88 -13.56 12.04 1.34
CA HIS A 88 -13.46 11.82 -0.09
C HIS A 88 -14.21 10.55 -0.53
N GLU A 89 -15.30 10.72 -1.29
CA GLU A 89 -15.99 9.60 -1.93
C GLU A 89 -15.01 8.82 -2.83
N GLY A 90 -15.00 7.49 -2.73
CA GLY A 90 -14.12 6.62 -3.52
C GLY A 90 -12.68 6.47 -3.00
N LEU A 91 -12.33 7.11 -1.88
CA LEU A 91 -10.99 7.02 -1.29
C LEU A 91 -11.04 6.80 0.23
N SER A 92 -10.21 5.89 0.74
CA SER A 92 -9.95 5.73 2.17
C SER A 92 -8.51 6.12 2.43
N MET A 93 -8.27 7.11 3.28
CA MET A 93 -6.94 7.70 3.48
C MET A 93 -6.48 7.57 4.92
N LEU A 94 -5.23 7.12 5.07
CA LEU A 94 -4.47 7.11 6.32
C LEU A 94 -3.27 8.04 6.19
N ARG A 95 -3.36 9.23 6.79
CA ARG A 95 -2.27 10.22 6.82
C ARG A 95 -1.23 9.82 7.86
N ILE A 96 0.04 9.77 7.48
CA ILE A 96 1.11 9.32 8.37
C ILE A 96 1.33 10.35 9.48
N ARG A 97 1.19 9.93 10.74
CA ARG A 97 1.48 10.75 11.92
C ARG A 97 2.96 10.66 12.32
N GLY A 98 3.60 9.50 12.13
CA GLY A 98 5.00 9.27 12.52
C GLY A 98 5.27 7.79 12.79
N GLY A 99 6.29 7.46 13.58
CA GLY A 99 6.69 6.10 13.92
C GLY A 99 8.17 5.83 13.64
N VAL A 100 8.66 4.67 14.08
CA VAL A 100 10.09 4.31 13.98
C VAL A 100 10.59 4.27 12.53
N LEU A 101 9.72 4.00 11.56
CA LEU A 101 10.11 3.94 10.15
C LEU A 101 10.06 5.29 9.44
N VAL A 102 9.62 6.36 10.11
CA VAL A 102 9.44 7.71 9.52
C VAL A 102 10.58 8.63 9.96
N GLN A 103 11.04 9.52 9.06
CA GLN A 103 12.00 10.55 9.46
C GLN A 103 11.35 11.54 10.46
N PRO A 104 12.00 11.87 11.60
CA PRO A 104 11.39 12.71 12.65
C PRO A 104 10.88 14.07 12.17
N HIS A 105 11.62 14.70 11.25
CA HIS A 105 11.30 16.03 10.69
C HIS A 105 10.24 15.97 9.57
N GLN A 106 9.79 14.77 9.19
CA GLN A 106 8.79 14.53 8.14
C GLN A 106 7.59 13.75 8.70
N CYS A 107 7.42 13.73 10.03
CA CYS A 107 6.15 13.33 10.64
C CYS A 107 5.01 14.19 10.09
N HIS A 108 3.80 13.65 9.98
CA HIS A 108 2.64 14.30 9.35
C HIS A 108 2.71 14.43 7.82
N ARG A 109 3.80 13.96 7.20
CA ARG A 109 3.95 13.85 5.75
C ARG A 109 3.74 12.42 5.28
N GLY A 110 3.05 12.28 4.17
CA GLY A 110 2.84 11.01 3.50
C GLY A 110 1.51 10.37 3.86
N GLU A 111 1.02 9.56 2.93
CA GLU A 111 -0.33 9.02 2.99
C GLU A 111 -0.37 7.62 2.41
N LEU A 112 -1.13 6.75 3.08
CA LEU A 112 -1.54 5.46 2.53
C LEU A 112 -3.02 5.57 2.13
N ARG A 113 -3.27 5.40 0.84
CA ARG A 113 -4.57 5.57 0.20
C ARG A 113 -5.06 4.24 -0.37
N PHE A 114 -6.34 3.97 -0.20
CA PHE A 114 -7.05 2.84 -0.78
C PHE A 114 -8.15 3.39 -1.68
N GLY A 115 -8.08 3.08 -2.98
CA GLY A 115 -9.01 3.62 -3.97
C GLY A 115 -9.91 2.56 -4.57
N VAL A 116 -11.17 2.95 -4.82
CA VAL A 116 -12.12 2.23 -5.67
C VAL A 116 -12.72 3.24 -6.62
N GLU A 117 -12.34 3.15 -7.89
CA GLU A 117 -12.70 4.13 -8.92
C GLU A 117 -13.34 3.40 -10.11
N ASP A 118 -14.46 3.93 -10.60
CA ASP A 118 -15.00 3.52 -11.89
C ASP A 118 -14.08 3.98 -13.03
N THR A 119 -13.73 3.07 -13.93
CA THR A 119 -12.98 3.35 -15.17
C THR A 119 -13.71 2.77 -16.38
N PRO A 120 -13.40 3.22 -17.61
CA PRO A 120 -14.00 2.65 -18.81
C PRO A 120 -13.81 1.13 -18.96
N GLU A 121 -12.77 0.57 -18.34
CA GLU A 121 -12.42 -0.85 -18.39
C GLU A 121 -12.99 -1.68 -17.23
N GLY A 122 -13.57 -1.05 -16.21
CA GLY A 122 -14.12 -1.71 -15.02
C GLY A 122 -13.90 -0.92 -13.74
N ILE A 123 -13.74 -1.61 -12.61
CA ILE A 123 -13.53 -0.98 -11.30
C ILE A 123 -12.05 -1.09 -10.95
N ARG A 124 -11.36 0.05 -10.88
CA ARG A 124 -9.97 0.11 -10.43
C ARG A 124 -9.90 0.05 -8.91
N VAL A 125 -9.25 -0.99 -8.42
CA VAL A 125 -8.89 -1.15 -7.01
C VAL A 125 -7.41 -0.82 -6.85
N SER A 126 -7.08 0.16 -6.00
CA SER A 126 -5.72 0.66 -5.86
C SER A 126 -5.25 0.77 -4.40
N LEU A 127 -3.95 0.56 -4.20
CA LEU A 127 -3.21 0.90 -3.00
C LEU A 127 -2.11 1.86 -3.41
N LEU A 128 -2.06 3.01 -2.75
CA LEU A 128 -1.11 4.07 -3.04
C LEU A 128 -0.46 4.54 -1.74
N LEU A 129 0.86 4.52 -1.71
CA LEU A 129 1.68 5.22 -0.74
C LEU A 129 2.34 6.38 -1.46
N CYS A 130 2.11 7.61 -1.03
CA CYS A 130 2.75 8.80 -1.58
C CYS A 130 3.36 9.63 -0.46
N ASP A 131 4.34 10.47 -0.83
CA ASP A 131 4.97 11.45 0.07
C ASP A 131 5.61 10.83 1.33
N PHE A 132 5.86 9.52 1.34
CA PHE A 132 6.41 8.84 2.50
C PHE A 132 7.91 9.09 2.60
N CYS A 133 8.40 9.54 3.76
CA CYS A 133 9.83 9.77 4.01
C CYS A 133 10.39 8.71 4.97
N PRO A 134 11.02 7.64 4.47
CA PRO A 134 11.55 6.55 5.30
C PRO A 134 12.76 7.01 6.11
N LEU A 135 12.82 6.60 7.39
CA LEU A 135 13.95 6.87 8.28
C LEU A 135 15.29 6.40 7.68
N ILE A 136 15.27 5.23 7.02
CA ILE A 136 16.48 4.60 6.45
C ILE A 136 17.15 5.48 5.40
N LEU A 137 16.38 6.25 4.61
CA LEU A 137 16.94 7.18 3.63
C LEU A 137 17.64 8.37 4.31
N GLY A 138 17.12 8.78 5.47
CA GLY A 138 17.78 9.68 6.41
C GLY A 138 18.03 11.10 5.88
N GLY A 139 17.20 11.57 4.95
CA GLY A 139 17.18 12.95 4.47
C GLY A 139 16.81 13.08 2.98
N PRO A 140 16.89 14.31 2.43
CA PRO A 140 16.57 14.64 1.04
C PRO A 140 17.65 14.21 0.03
N SER A 141 18.78 13.67 0.49
CA SER A 141 19.87 13.18 -0.36
C SER A 141 20.44 11.91 0.25
N PRO A 142 19.76 10.76 0.11
CA PRO A 142 20.20 9.51 0.70
C PRO A 142 21.52 9.05 0.10
N SER A 143 22.44 8.59 0.95
CA SER A 143 23.66 7.97 0.48
C SER A 143 23.35 6.69 -0.32
N PRO A 144 24.22 6.27 -1.25
CA PRO A 144 24.00 5.05 -2.04
C PRO A 144 23.73 3.81 -1.19
N VAL A 145 24.39 3.69 -0.04
CA VAL A 145 24.22 2.57 0.91
C VAL A 145 22.84 2.60 1.56
N ARG A 146 22.39 3.77 2.03
CA ARG A 146 21.06 3.94 2.62
C ARG A 146 19.95 3.67 1.61
N PHE A 147 20.13 4.17 0.39
CA PHE A 147 19.21 3.90 -0.72
C PHE A 147 19.14 2.40 -1.03
N TRP A 148 20.29 1.73 -1.13
CA TRP A 148 20.35 0.28 -1.38
C TRP A 148 19.68 -0.53 -0.25
N LEU A 149 19.95 -0.17 1.01
CA LEU A 149 19.35 -0.84 2.17
C LEU A 149 17.82 -0.67 2.18
N TYR A 150 17.34 0.55 1.94
CA TYR A 150 15.92 0.83 1.81
C TYR A 150 15.27 0.00 0.70
N ARG A 151 15.93 -0.10 -0.46
CA ARG A 151 15.45 -0.85 -1.61
C ARG A 151 15.27 -2.34 -1.31
N LEU A 152 16.25 -2.96 -0.64
CA LEU A 152 16.22 -4.40 -0.34
C LEU A 152 15.34 -4.77 0.85
N THR A 153 14.98 -3.79 1.70
CA THR A 153 14.17 -4.03 2.90
C THR A 153 12.76 -3.51 2.70
N GLN A 154 12.54 -2.24 3.00
CA GLN A 154 11.20 -1.65 3.07
C GLN A 154 10.51 -1.61 1.70
N ALA A 155 11.19 -1.18 0.64
CA ALA A 155 10.57 -1.09 -0.69
C ALA A 155 10.16 -2.47 -1.22
N LEU A 156 11.08 -3.44 -1.14
CA LEU A 156 10.84 -4.82 -1.57
C LEU A 156 9.73 -5.50 -0.76
N ILE A 157 9.77 -5.41 0.58
CA ILE A 157 8.74 -5.98 1.46
C ILE A 157 7.39 -5.33 1.16
N HIS A 158 7.33 -4.01 1.06
CA HIS A 158 6.09 -3.28 0.78
C HIS A 158 5.48 -3.73 -0.55
N ARG A 159 6.27 -3.81 -1.63
CA ARG A 159 5.81 -4.30 -2.94
C ARG A 159 5.27 -5.72 -2.89
N LEU A 160 6.01 -6.61 -2.23
CA LEU A 160 5.61 -8.01 -2.10
C LEU A 160 4.26 -8.11 -1.37
N VAL A 161 4.12 -7.38 -0.28
CA VAL A 161 2.93 -7.35 0.57
C VAL A 161 1.73 -6.80 -0.22
N THR A 162 1.85 -5.65 -0.89
CA THR A 162 0.73 -5.03 -1.61
C THR A 162 0.32 -5.81 -2.86
N VAL A 163 1.27 -6.36 -3.63
CA VAL A 163 0.98 -7.23 -4.77
C VAL A 163 0.27 -8.51 -4.33
N ARG A 164 0.78 -9.15 -3.26
CA ARG A 164 0.18 -10.38 -2.74
C ARG A 164 -1.21 -10.11 -2.16
N PHE A 165 -1.41 -8.97 -1.48
CA PHE A 165 -2.73 -8.53 -1.03
C PHE A 165 -3.72 -8.44 -2.19
N LEU A 166 -3.40 -7.69 -3.25
CA LEU A 166 -4.29 -7.56 -4.41
C LEU A 166 -4.55 -8.89 -5.13
N THR A 167 -3.53 -9.76 -5.18
CA THR A 167 -3.66 -11.11 -5.75
C THR A 167 -4.66 -11.95 -4.96
N LEU A 168 -4.57 -11.94 -3.63
CA LEU A 168 -5.47 -12.69 -2.76
C LEU A 168 -6.87 -12.08 -2.78
N LEU A 169 -6.98 -10.75 -2.71
CA LEU A 169 -8.27 -10.06 -2.82
C LEU A 169 -9.00 -10.46 -4.11
N TYR A 170 -8.31 -10.47 -5.24
CA TYR A 170 -8.92 -10.90 -6.50
C TYR A 170 -9.33 -12.38 -6.48
N ARG A 171 -8.47 -13.27 -5.98
CA ARG A 171 -8.76 -14.71 -5.89
C ARG A 171 -9.92 -15.02 -4.94
N ASP A 172 -10.08 -14.27 -3.87
CA ASP A 172 -11.19 -14.42 -2.94
C ASP A 172 -12.53 -14.05 -3.61
N LEU A 173 -12.51 -13.12 -4.57
CA LEU A 173 -13.71 -12.63 -5.27
C LEU A 173 -14.02 -13.39 -6.57
N ALA A 174 -12.98 -13.75 -7.33
CA ALA A 174 -13.09 -14.34 -8.67
C ALA A 174 -12.87 -15.86 -8.69
N GLY A 175 -12.46 -16.45 -7.56
CA GLY A 175 -12.12 -17.87 -7.41
C GLY A 175 -10.62 -18.11 -7.16
N SER A 176 -10.32 -19.07 -6.29
CA SER A 176 -8.96 -19.30 -5.74
C SER A 176 -7.87 -19.62 -6.77
N GLN A 177 -8.26 -20.14 -7.95
CA GLN A 177 -7.35 -20.52 -9.04
C GLN A 177 -7.26 -19.46 -10.14
N ALA A 178 -7.86 -18.28 -9.95
CA ALA A 178 -7.85 -17.25 -10.97
C ALA A 178 -6.39 -16.78 -11.24
N PRO A 179 -5.96 -16.80 -12.51
CA PRO A 179 -4.59 -16.46 -12.88
C PRO A 179 -4.35 -14.96 -12.74
N VAL A 180 -3.21 -14.59 -12.16
CA VAL A 180 -2.82 -13.19 -11.95
C VAL A 180 -1.42 -12.98 -12.51
N ARG A 181 -1.20 -11.85 -13.18
CA ARG A 181 0.08 -11.43 -13.76
C ARG A 181 0.45 -10.03 -13.26
N LEU A 182 1.72 -9.85 -12.93
CA LEU A 182 2.27 -8.53 -12.61
C LEU A 182 2.73 -7.82 -13.90
N VAL A 183 2.40 -6.54 -14.03
CA VAL A 183 2.93 -5.65 -15.07
C VAL A 183 3.58 -4.42 -14.43
N ARG A 184 4.60 -3.91 -15.11
CA ARG A 184 5.20 -2.62 -14.74
C ARG A 184 4.37 -1.51 -15.36
N SER A 185 4.22 -0.44 -14.61
CA SER A 185 3.53 0.77 -15.05
C SER A 185 4.36 1.99 -14.71
N GLN A 186 4.15 3.08 -15.44
CA GLN A 186 4.78 4.37 -15.18
C GLN A 186 3.68 5.42 -15.06
N VAL A 187 3.47 5.89 -13.83
CA VAL A 187 2.48 6.91 -13.46
C VAL A 187 3.18 8.20 -13.02
N ARG A 188 4.28 8.08 -12.28
CA ARG A 188 5.13 9.21 -11.87
C ARG A 188 6.56 9.06 -12.40
N GLU A 189 7.25 10.18 -12.53
CA GLU A 189 8.70 10.20 -12.74
C GLU A 189 9.43 10.00 -11.41
N GLY A 190 10.66 9.51 -11.47
CA GLY A 190 11.49 9.29 -10.28
C GLY A 190 12.46 8.13 -10.45
N ARG A 191 13.36 7.98 -9.48
CA ARG A 191 14.36 6.92 -9.48
C ARG A 191 13.71 5.58 -9.10
N PRO A 192 13.83 4.53 -9.92
CA PRO A 192 13.21 3.23 -9.60
C PRO A 192 13.71 2.62 -8.29
N LEU A 193 12.76 2.05 -7.53
CA LEU A 193 12.98 1.25 -6.34
C LEU A 193 12.82 -0.25 -6.64
#